data_AF-K1UEB7-F1
#
_entry.id   AF-K1UEB7-F1
#
_cell.length_a   1.000
_cell.length_b   1.000
_cell.length_c   1.000
_cell.angle_alpha   90.00
_cell.angle_beta   90.00
_cell.angle_gamma   90.00
#
_symmetry.space_group_name_H-M   'P 1'
#
loop_
_entity.id
_entity.type
_entity.pdbx_description
1 polymer ?
#
loop_
_entity_poly.entity_id
_entity_poly.type
_entity_poly.pdbx_seq_one_letter_code
_entity_poly.pdbx_strand_id
1 'polypeptide(L)'
;DNFERVLATMRSRRISVSIIIQNMAQLKGLFKDSWESVVGNCDTFLYLGGNEQSTHEYISKMLGKETIGTQTRGITKGRNGSSNTNYQNAGRELLTLDEVRLLDNSNAIIFIRGEKPIMDKKFDILSHTNIKLTEDGGAMPYTHSKDDKYLIEDLSVSDIET
;
A
#
# COMPACT_ATOMS: atom_id res chain seq x y z
N ASP A 1 -14.52 -1.72 -20.05
CA ASP A 1 -13.69 -1.49 -21.25
C ASP A 1 -13.13 -0.08 -21.50
N ASN A 2 -13.32 0.93 -20.64
CA ASN A 2 -12.74 2.27 -20.92
C ASN A 2 -11.94 2.90 -19.77
N PHE A 3 -11.84 2.24 -18.63
CA PHE A 3 -11.24 2.84 -17.44
C PHE A 3 -9.73 3.08 -17.58
N GLU A 4 -8.99 2.18 -18.22
CA GLU A 4 -7.55 2.36 -18.49
C GLU A 4 -7.28 3.56 -19.39
N ARG A 5 -8.08 3.71 -20.46
CA ARG A 5 -7.98 4.84 -21.39
C ARG A 5 -8.30 6.15 -20.69
N VAL A 6 -9.27 6.12 -19.78
CA VAL A 6 -9.63 7.25 -18.93
C VAL A 6 -8.49 7.59 -17.96
N LEU A 7 -7.89 6.61 -17.28
CA LEU A 7 -6.72 6.81 -16.41
C LEU A 7 -5.53 7.44 -17.15
N ALA A 8 -5.20 6.91 -18.33
CA ALA A 8 -4.12 7.46 -19.16
C ALA A 8 -4.41 8.90 -19.60
N THR A 9 -5.68 9.20 -19.92
CA THR A 9 -6.12 10.55 -20.32
C THR A 9 -6.18 11.52 -19.14
N MET A 10 -6.50 11.04 -17.94
CA MET A 10 -6.54 11.86 -16.73
C MET A 10 -5.18 12.45 -16.39
N ARG A 11 -4.10 11.66 -16.58
CA ARG A 11 -2.72 12.13 -16.40
C ARG A 11 -2.41 13.36 -17.27
N SER A 12 -2.80 13.35 -18.54
CA SER A 12 -2.54 14.49 -19.44
C SER A 12 -3.38 15.72 -19.12
N ARG A 13 -4.55 15.51 -18.48
CA ARG A 13 -5.46 16.56 -18.04
C ARG A 13 -5.22 17.06 -16.62
N ARG A 14 -4.15 16.61 -15.95
CA ARG A 14 -3.84 16.92 -14.54
C ARG A 14 -4.98 16.57 -13.57
N ILE A 15 -5.74 15.52 -13.90
CA ILE A 15 -6.77 14.99 -13.02
C ILE A 15 -6.14 13.86 -12.20
N SER A 16 -6.27 13.92 -10.88
CA SER A 16 -5.81 12.87 -9.97
C SER A 16 -6.95 11.90 -9.67
N VAL A 17 -6.62 10.61 -9.62
CA VAL A 17 -7.54 9.54 -9.20
C VAL A 17 -6.89 8.75 -8.08
N SER A 18 -7.69 8.44 -7.06
CA SER A 18 -7.33 7.51 -6.00
C SER A 18 -8.25 6.30 -6.09
N ILE A 19 -7.66 5.12 -6.30
CA ILE A 19 -8.40 3.85 -6.42
C ILE A 19 -8.22 3.10 -5.10
N ILE A 20 -9.34 2.79 -4.44
CA ILE A 20 -9.35 2.05 -3.18
C ILE A 20 -10.00 0.69 -3.42
N ILE A 21 -9.26 -0.37 -3.10
CA ILE A 21 -9.67 -1.75 -3.28
C ILE A 21 -9.29 -2.57 -2.06
N GLN A 22 -10.10 -3.58 -1.74
CA GLN A 22 -9.85 -4.46 -0.59
C GLN A 22 -8.90 -5.61 -0.92
N ASN A 23 -8.88 -6.06 -2.18
CA ASN A 23 -8.25 -7.31 -2.58
C ASN A 23 -7.83 -7.26 -4.06
N MET A 24 -6.66 -7.84 -4.40
CA MET A 24 -6.15 -7.89 -5.77
C MET A 24 -6.98 -8.78 -6.70
N ALA A 25 -7.58 -9.86 -6.19
CA ALA A 25 -8.53 -10.69 -6.91
C ALA A 25 -9.77 -9.92 -7.38
N GLN A 26 -10.26 -8.92 -6.63
CA GLN A 26 -11.35 -8.06 -7.12
C GLN A 26 -10.89 -7.21 -8.32
N LEU A 27 -9.69 -6.65 -8.24
CA LEU A 27 -9.09 -5.89 -9.34
C LEU A 27 -8.88 -6.77 -10.58
N LYS A 28 -8.34 -7.99 -10.40
CA LYS A 28 -8.17 -8.97 -11.48
C LYS A 28 -9.52 -9.46 -12.04
N GLY A 29 -10.55 -9.58 -11.21
CA GLY A 29 -11.89 -9.94 -11.67
C GLY A 29 -12.52 -8.87 -12.57
N LEU A 30 -12.35 -7.60 -12.19
CA LEU A 30 -12.87 -6.45 -12.95
C LEU A 30 -12.05 -6.17 -14.23
N PHE A 31 -10.73 -6.33 -14.16
CA PHE A 31 -9.82 -5.90 -15.22
C PHE A 31 -9.00 -7.03 -15.85
N LYS A 32 -9.28 -8.31 -15.60
CA LYS A 32 -8.67 -9.50 -16.24
C LYS A 32 -7.20 -9.38 -16.65
N ASP A 33 -6.92 -8.97 -17.90
CA ASP A 33 -5.57 -8.82 -18.46
C ASP A 33 -5.02 -7.38 -18.36
N SER A 34 -5.91 -6.42 -18.11
CA SER A 34 -5.74 -4.98 -18.01
C SER A 34 -5.36 -4.48 -16.61
N TRP A 35 -5.50 -5.32 -15.58
CA TRP A 35 -5.25 -4.89 -14.19
C TRP A 35 -3.80 -4.42 -13.96
N GLU A 36 -2.82 -5.02 -14.66
CA GLU A 36 -1.41 -4.62 -14.58
C GLU A 36 -1.21 -3.20 -15.11
N SER A 37 -1.90 -2.84 -16.19
CA SER A 37 -1.88 -1.48 -16.75
C SER A 37 -2.50 -0.47 -15.78
N VAL A 38 -3.57 -0.83 -15.08
CA VAL A 38 -4.20 0.04 -14.07
C VAL A 38 -3.22 0.36 -12.95
N VAL A 39 -2.56 -0.66 -12.39
CA VAL A 39 -1.56 -0.46 -11.33
C VAL A 39 -0.34 0.28 -11.88
N GLY A 40 0.13 -0.05 -13.08
CA GLY A 40 1.28 0.60 -13.71
C GLY A 40 1.08 2.08 -14.07
N ASN A 41 -0.17 2.51 -14.26
CA ASN A 41 -0.50 3.93 -14.49
C ASN A 41 -0.58 4.74 -13.18
N CYS A 42 -0.66 4.09 -12.02
CA CYS A 42 -0.69 4.75 -10.72
C CYS A 42 0.75 5.07 -10.28
N ASP A 43 1.04 6.35 -10.00
CA ASP A 43 2.37 6.75 -9.52
C ASP A 43 2.62 6.36 -8.05
N THR A 44 1.55 6.06 -7.29
CA THR A 44 1.61 5.68 -5.88
C THR A 44 0.79 4.43 -5.63
N PHE A 45 1.36 3.49 -4.88
CA PHE A 45 0.67 2.31 -4.38
C PHE A 45 0.80 2.24 -2.86
N LEU A 46 -0.33 2.15 -2.17
CA LEU A 46 -0.42 2.14 -0.71
C LEU A 46 -0.99 0.79 -0.24
N TYR A 47 -0.21 0.06 0.54
CA TYR A 47 -0.62 -1.18 1.17
C TYR A 47 -0.93 -0.95 2.64
N LEU A 48 -2.19 -1.19 3.04
CA LEU A 48 -2.68 -0.99 4.41
C LEU A 48 -2.82 -2.29 5.20
N GLY A 49 -2.33 -3.42 4.67
CA GLY A 49 -2.59 -4.74 5.22
C GLY A 49 -3.79 -5.42 4.58
N GLY A 50 -3.86 -6.74 4.72
CA GLY A 50 -4.91 -7.58 4.15
C GLY A 50 -4.62 -9.05 4.40
N ASN A 51 -5.62 -9.90 4.17
CA ASN A 51 -5.53 -11.34 4.45
C ASN A 51 -5.40 -12.21 3.19
N GLU A 52 -5.12 -11.60 2.03
CA GLU A 52 -5.05 -12.32 0.76
C GLU A 52 -3.59 -12.67 0.40
N GLN A 53 -3.32 -13.98 0.27
CA GLN A 53 -1.99 -14.49 -0.06
C GLN A 53 -1.43 -13.93 -1.39
N SER A 54 -2.28 -13.79 -2.42
CA SER A 54 -1.83 -13.31 -3.73
C SER A 54 -1.36 -11.85 -3.67
N THR A 55 -1.96 -11.05 -2.78
CA THR A 55 -1.49 -9.69 -2.49
C THR A 55 -0.16 -9.73 -1.75
N HIS A 56 0.03 -10.58 -0.74
CA HIS A 56 1.30 -10.67 -0.01
C HIS A 56 2.48 -11.03 -0.92
N GLU A 57 2.28 -11.98 -1.83
CA GLU A 57 3.27 -12.33 -2.86
C GLU A 57 3.61 -11.15 -3.77
N TYR A 58 2.60 -10.38 -4.16
CA TYR A 58 2.79 -9.19 -4.99
C TYR A 58 3.63 -8.12 -4.26
N ILE A 59 3.29 -7.82 -2.99
CA ILE A 59 4.04 -6.86 -2.17
C ILE A 59 5.48 -7.31 -1.93
N SER A 60 5.70 -8.57 -1.55
CA SER A 60 7.03 -9.11 -1.31
C SER A 60 7.91 -9.02 -2.56
N LYS A 61 7.35 -9.33 -3.75
CA LYS A 61 8.04 -9.16 -5.04
C LYS A 61 8.34 -7.69 -5.36
N MET A 62 7.41 -6.78 -5.05
CA MET A 62 7.55 -5.35 -5.31
C MET A 62 8.63 -4.70 -4.41
N LEU A 63 8.76 -5.17 -3.16
CA LEU A 63 9.81 -4.74 -2.24
C LEU A 63 11.20 -5.21 -2.67
N GLY A 64 11.27 -6.38 -3.31
CA GLY A 64 12.52 -6.96 -3.81
C GLY A 64 13.30 -7.71 -2.74
N LYS A 65 14.62 -7.82 -2.96
CA LYS A 65 15.53 -8.62 -2.13
C LYS A 65 16.59 -7.76 -1.46
N GLU A 66 16.90 -8.09 -0.22
CA GLU A 66 18.08 -7.61 0.49
C GLU A 66 19.24 -8.61 0.38
N THR A 67 20.46 -8.11 0.57
CA THR A 67 21.67 -8.94 0.65
C THR A 67 22.04 -9.14 2.11
N ILE A 68 22.09 -10.39 2.54
CA ILE A 68 22.50 -10.79 3.88
C ILE A 68 23.94 -11.30 3.82
N GLY A 69 24.82 -10.67 4.61
CA GLY A 69 26.17 -11.15 4.86
C GLY A 69 26.20 -12.07 6.09
N THR A 70 26.51 -13.34 5.89
CA THR A 70 26.72 -14.34 6.94
C THR A 70 28.20 -14.44 7.26
N GLN A 71 28.58 -14.16 8.51
CA GLN A 71 29.93 -14.38 9.00
C GLN A 71 29.95 -15.63 9.90
N THR A 72 30.67 -16.66 9.46
CA THR A 72 30.86 -17.89 10.22
C THR A 72 32.25 -17.89 10.85
N ARG A 73 32.31 -17.82 12.18
CA ARG A 73 33.57 -17.87 12.94
C ARG A 73 33.77 -19.24 13.58
N GLY A 74 34.72 -20.01 13.07
CA GLY A 74 35.15 -21.27 13.66
C GLY A 74 36.31 -21.04 14.63
N ILE A 75 36.18 -21.47 15.88
CA ILE A 75 37.25 -21.39 16.89
C ILE A 75 37.57 -22.80 17.36
N THR A 76 38.83 -23.22 17.22
CA THR A 76 39.34 -24.50 17.71
C THR A 76 40.15 -24.26 18.99
N LYS A 77 39.71 -24.82 20.12
CA LYS A 77 40.42 -24.75 21.41
C LYS A 77 41.20 -26.04 21.65
N GLY A 78 42.53 -25.98 21.47
CA GLY A 78 43.48 -27.06 21.73
C GLY A 78 44.87 -26.50 22.04
N ARG A 79 45.91 -27.34 22.17
CA ARG A 79 47.29 -26.94 22.55
C ARG A 79 47.89 -25.87 21.60
N ASN A 80 47.49 -25.88 20.33
CA ASN A 80 47.65 -24.79 19.36
C ASN A 80 46.25 -24.39 18.88
N GLY A 81 45.70 -23.29 19.42
CA GLY A 81 44.39 -22.79 19.00
C GLY A 81 44.44 -22.13 17.62
N SER A 82 43.41 -22.34 16.81
CA SER A 82 43.21 -21.64 15.53
C SER A 82 41.82 -21.04 15.46
N SER A 83 41.69 -19.91 14.78
CA SER A 83 40.40 -19.30 14.46
C SER A 83 40.31 -19.04 12.98
N ASN A 84 39.22 -19.48 12.36
CA ASN A 84 38.90 -19.21 10.96
C ASN A 84 37.64 -18.35 10.88
N THR A 85 37.60 -17.40 9.96
CA THR A 85 36.42 -16.55 9.72
C THR A 85 36.07 -16.63 8.25
N ASN A 86 34.84 -17.06 7.94
CA ASN A 86 34.33 -17.17 6.58
C ASN A 86 33.19 -16.16 6.38
N TYR A 87 33.15 -15.49 5.23
CA TYR A 87 32.11 -14.53 4.86
C TYR A 87 31.34 -15.06 3.65
N GLN A 88 30.02 -15.11 3.73
CA GLN A 88 29.13 -15.56 2.67
C GLN A 88 28.04 -14.51 2.46
N ASN A 89 27.74 -14.16 1.21
CA ASN A 89 26.62 -13.28 0.89
C ASN A 89 25.47 -14.11 0.31
N ALA A 90 24.26 -13.93 0.82
CA ALA A 90 23.04 -14.56 0.33
C ALA A 90 21.97 -13.49 0.07
N GLY A 91 21.05 -13.76 -0.87
CA GLY A 91 19.90 -12.89 -1.11
C GLY A 91 18.66 -13.39 -0.37
N ARG A 92 17.96 -12.51 0.34
CA ARG A 92 16.68 -12.78 1.01
C ARG A 92 15.64 -11.75 0.58
N GLU A 93 14.37 -12.11 0.48
CA GLU A 93 13.28 -11.15 0.32
C GLU A 93 13.30 -10.12 1.47
N LEU A 94 13.16 -8.82 1.14
CA LEU A 94 13.22 -7.73 2.13
C LEU A 94 12.12 -7.88 3.19
N LEU A 95 10.94 -8.30 2.76
CA LEU A 95 9.89 -8.85 3.62
C LEU A 95 9.40 -10.14 2.99
N THR A 96 9.48 -11.23 3.75
CA THR A 96 8.89 -12.52 3.35
C THR A 96 7.36 -12.45 3.39
N LEU A 97 6.68 -13.36 2.70
CA LEU A 97 5.21 -13.39 2.64
C LEU A 97 4.58 -13.42 4.04
N ASP A 98 5.17 -14.20 4.95
CA ASP A 98 4.71 -14.32 6.33
C ASP A 98 4.92 -13.02 7.12
N GLU A 99 6.03 -12.32 6.90
CA GLU A 99 6.28 -11.01 7.53
C GLU A 99 5.35 -9.92 6.97
N VAL A 100 5.00 -9.95 5.68
CA VAL A 100 3.99 -9.05 5.10
C VAL A 100 2.61 -9.33 5.70
N ARG A 101 2.27 -10.61 5.90
CA ARG A 101 0.99 -11.01 6.53
C ARG A 101 0.90 -10.60 7.99
N LEU A 102 2.02 -10.71 8.72
CA LEU A 102 2.12 -10.34 10.14
C LEU A 102 2.48 -8.85 10.33
N LEU A 103 2.46 -8.05 9.27
CA LEU A 103 2.73 -6.63 9.36
C LEU A 103 1.77 -5.98 10.36
N ASP A 104 2.32 -5.22 11.29
CA ASP A 104 1.54 -4.56 12.34
C ASP A 104 0.46 -3.66 11.70
N ASN A 105 -0.75 -3.72 12.25
CA ASN A 105 -1.88 -2.95 11.77
C ASN A 105 -1.65 -1.44 11.87
N SER A 106 -0.71 -0.97 12.68
CA SER A 106 -0.33 0.44 12.71
C SER A 106 0.51 0.88 11.52
N ASN A 107 1.09 -0.05 10.75
CA ASN A 107 2.04 0.27 9.68
C ASN A 107 1.41 0.09 8.30
N ALA A 108 1.90 0.86 7.35
CA ALA A 108 1.55 0.82 5.94
C ALA A 108 2.83 0.83 5.10
N ILE A 109 2.77 0.24 3.91
CA ILE A 109 3.87 0.24 2.96
C ILE A 109 3.45 1.12 1.77
N ILE A 110 4.30 2.08 1.44
CA ILE A 110 4.08 3.07 0.39
C ILE A 110 5.12 2.86 -0.70
N PHE A 111 4.67 2.74 -1.93
CA PHE A 111 5.52 2.72 -3.11
C PHE A 111 5.24 3.99 -3.91
N ILE A 112 6.29 4.76 -4.15
CA ILE A 112 6.24 5.96 -4.98
C ILE A 112 7.17 5.73 -6.16
N ARG A 113 6.70 6.05 -7.36
CA ARG A 113 7.49 5.85 -8.58
C ARG A 113 8.81 6.62 -8.51
N GLY A 114 9.92 5.90 -8.62
CA GLY A 114 11.28 6.47 -8.61
C GLY A 114 11.94 6.52 -7.23
N GLU A 115 11.19 6.21 -6.16
CA GLU A 115 11.70 6.19 -4.80
C GLU A 115 11.79 4.76 -4.26
N LYS A 116 12.56 4.59 -3.17
CA LYS A 116 12.57 3.33 -2.43
C LYS A 116 11.23 3.15 -1.70
N PRO A 117 10.76 1.90 -1.51
CA PRO A 117 9.57 1.65 -0.69
C PRO A 117 9.75 2.22 0.71
N ILE A 118 8.70 2.84 1.24
CA ILE A 118 8.67 3.46 2.56
C ILE A 118 7.69 2.70 3.43
N MET A 119 8.10 2.35 4.64
CA MET A 119 7.19 1.87 5.68
C MET A 119 6.90 3.02 6.64
N ASP A 120 5.63 3.37 6.81
CA ASP A 120 5.21 4.46 7.70
C ASP A 120 3.98 4.05 8.52
N LYS A 121 3.67 4.82 9.56
CA LYS A 121 2.51 4.60 10.41
C LYS A 121 1.24 5.11 9.72
N LYS A 122 0.15 4.36 9.90
CA LYS A 122 -1.19 4.79 9.52
C LYS A 122 -1.59 6.01 10.35
N PHE A 123 -2.31 6.91 9.69
CA PHE A 123 -2.83 8.10 10.34
C PHE A 123 -3.92 7.72 11.37
N ASP A 124 -3.83 8.28 12.57
CA ASP A 124 -4.87 8.10 13.60
C ASP A 124 -6.06 9.01 13.29
N ILE A 125 -7.17 8.40 12.89
CA ILE A 125 -8.40 9.09 12.51
C ILE A 125 -8.93 9.96 13.66
N LEU A 126 -8.80 9.49 14.92
CA LEU A 126 -9.30 10.22 16.09
C LEU A 126 -8.55 11.53 16.35
N SER A 127 -7.31 11.63 15.86
CA SER A 127 -6.49 12.84 15.96
C SER A 127 -6.83 13.90 14.91
N HIS A 128 -7.70 13.57 13.94
CA HIS A 128 -8.03 14.46 12.84
C HIS A 128 -8.78 15.71 13.34
N THR A 129 -8.40 16.90 12.87
CA THR A 129 -9.02 18.19 13.27
C THR A 129 -10.55 18.19 13.10
N ASN A 130 -11.04 17.52 12.05
CA ASN A 130 -12.46 17.43 11.72
C ASN A 130 -13.16 16.19 12.32
N ILE A 131 -12.56 15.49 13.28
CA ILE A 131 -13.19 14.32 13.91
C ILE A 131 -14.58 14.66 14.48
N LYS A 132 -14.77 15.89 14.97
CA LYS A 132 -16.06 16.40 15.49
C LYS A 132 -17.21 16.33 14.48
N LEU A 133 -16.91 16.21 13.18
CA LEU A 133 -17.90 16.10 12.10
C LEU A 133 -18.25 14.63 11.77
N THR A 134 -17.56 13.66 12.35
CA THR A 134 -17.86 12.23 12.19
C THR A 134 -18.65 11.70 13.38
N GLU A 135 -19.27 10.52 13.21
CA GLU A 135 -19.98 9.82 14.28
C GLU A 135 -19.09 9.59 15.51
N ASP A 136 -17.82 9.23 15.29
CA ASP A 136 -16.83 9.02 16.36
C ASP A 136 -16.53 10.31 17.16
N GLY A 137 -16.71 11.49 16.57
CA GLY A 137 -16.59 12.78 17.25
C GLY A 137 -17.91 13.35 17.78
N GLY A 138 -19.00 12.57 17.71
CA GLY A 138 -20.32 12.94 18.23
C GLY A 138 -21.27 13.60 17.23
N ALA A 139 -20.92 13.62 15.94
CA ALA A 139 -21.85 14.07 14.90
C ALA A 139 -22.96 13.03 14.66
N MET A 140 -24.08 13.46 14.09
CA MET A 140 -25.18 12.55 13.77
C MET A 140 -24.74 11.56 12.68
N PRO A 141 -25.07 10.26 12.81
CA PRO A 141 -24.69 9.25 11.83
C PRO A 141 -25.32 9.56 10.47
N TYR A 142 -24.53 9.41 9.41
CA TYR A 142 -25.03 9.58 8.05
C TYR A 142 -26.09 8.51 7.77
N THR A 143 -27.33 8.95 7.58
CA THR A 143 -28.44 8.06 7.23
C THR A 143 -28.58 8.03 5.71
N HIS A 144 -28.10 6.95 5.09
CA HIS A 144 -28.24 6.77 3.64
C HIS A 144 -29.70 6.49 3.28
N SER A 145 -30.44 7.52 2.85
CA SER A 145 -31.81 7.36 2.33
C SER A 145 -31.74 6.69 0.96
N LYS A 146 -32.39 5.53 0.77
CA LYS A 146 -32.49 4.87 -0.55
C LYS A 146 -33.53 5.53 -1.47
N ASP A 147 -34.28 6.49 -0.96
CA ASP A 147 -35.20 7.29 -1.77
C ASP A 147 -34.40 8.42 -2.44
N ASP A 148 -34.26 8.32 -3.75
CA ASP A 148 -33.55 9.24 -4.67
C ASP A 148 -33.83 10.74 -4.41
N LYS A 149 -33.11 11.35 -3.46
CA LYS A 149 -33.08 12.80 -3.26
C LYS A 149 -31.66 13.37 -3.11
N TYR A 150 -30.63 12.61 -3.50
CA TYR A 150 -29.25 13.11 -3.49
C TYR A 150 -28.84 13.74 -4.82
N LEU A 151 -29.64 14.71 -5.28
CA LEU A 151 -29.16 15.67 -6.26
C LEU A 151 -29.51 17.07 -5.74
N ILE A 152 -28.46 17.80 -5.37
CA ILE A 152 -28.29 19.28 -5.47
C ILE A 152 -28.14 20.07 -4.15
N GLU A 153 -28.51 19.60 -2.95
CA GLU A 153 -28.46 20.50 -1.77
C GLU A 153 -27.06 20.70 -1.14
N ASP A 154 -26.14 19.71 -1.21
CA ASP A 154 -24.83 19.79 -0.53
C ASP A 154 -23.69 20.44 -1.35
N LEU A 155 -23.97 20.90 -2.57
CA LEU A 155 -23.02 21.70 -3.37
C LEU A 155 -23.65 23.05 -3.70
N SER A 156 -23.42 24.05 -2.85
CA SER A 156 -23.65 25.45 -3.21
C SER A 156 -22.65 25.89 -4.27
N VAL A 157 -23.08 25.87 -5.54
CA VAL A 157 -22.29 26.37 -6.70
C VAL A 157 -22.03 27.90 -6.60
N SER A 158 -22.55 28.57 -5.57
CA SER A 158 -22.25 29.97 -5.26
C SER A 158 -20.81 30.23 -4.80
N ASP A 159 -20.05 29.19 -4.42
CA ASP A 159 -18.67 29.34 -3.95
C ASP A 159 -17.63 29.23 -5.08
N ILE A 160 -18.08 29.11 -6.33
CA ILE A 160 -17.21 29.11 -7.52
C ILE A 160 -17.40 30.43 -8.27
N GLU A 161 -16.93 31.53 -7.66
CA GLU A 161 -16.64 32.76 -8.40
C GLU A 161 -15.23 32.66 -9.00
N THR A 162 -15.14 32.38 -10.29
CA THR A 162 -14.26 33.09 -11.24
C THR A 162 -14.71 32.88 -12.68
#